data_AF-A0AA35LBL5-F1
#
_entry.id   AF-A0AA35LBL5-F1
#
_cell.length_a   1.000
_cell.length_b   1.000
_cell.length_c   1.000
_cell.angle_alpha   90.00
_cell.angle_beta   90.00
_cell.angle_gamma   90.00
#
_symmetry.space_group_name_H-M   'P 1'
#
loop_
_entity.id
_entity.type
_entity.pdbx_description
1 polymer ?
#
loop_
_entity_poly.entity_id
_entity_poly.type
_entity_poly.pdbx_seq_one_letter_code
_entity_poly.pdbx_strand_id
1 'polypeptide(L)'
;MDRIVCGVWDIRLQQRLLARSDLTLQKAIEEAVASEAAERSAQEIRKASSPHLTRKPVPVHHKEASSDEASSSEDNDVHQTKRECRKFQQKSKGQAECAGCEGNHSRTKCRFRDAICRKCSRRSHIAKVC
;
A
#
# COMPACT_ATOMS: atom_id res chain seq x y z
N MET A 1 22.47 -9.04 18.18
CA MET A 1 21.85 -8.21 17.13
C MET A 1 22.74 -7.02 16.84
N ASP A 2 23.01 -6.78 15.56
CA ASP A 2 23.80 -5.65 15.07
C ASP A 2 23.08 -4.32 15.32
N ARG A 3 23.72 -3.46 16.13
CA ARG A 3 23.18 -2.13 16.52
C ARG A 3 22.92 -1.22 15.32
N ILE A 4 23.68 -1.38 14.23
CA ILE A 4 23.55 -0.60 13.00
C ILE A 4 22.16 -0.80 12.39
N VAL A 5 21.64 -2.02 12.42
CA VAL A 5 20.38 -2.38 11.76
C VAL A 5 19.17 -1.85 12.54
N CYS A 6 19.25 -1.76 13.87
CA CYS A 6 18.18 -1.20 14.71
C CYS A 6 17.97 0.31 14.52
N GLY A 7 18.97 1.03 14.01
CA GLY A 7 18.89 2.48 13.77
C GLY A 7 18.35 2.86 12.39
N VAL A 8 18.16 1.90 11.48
CA VAL A 8 17.68 2.14 10.12
C VAL A 8 16.16 2.30 10.15
N TRP A 9 15.67 3.47 9.70
CA TRP A 9 14.22 3.74 9.59
C TRP A 9 13.55 2.92 8.49
N ASP A 10 14.24 2.74 7.36
CA ASP A 10 13.68 2.03 6.22
C ASP A 10 13.57 0.53 6.51
N ILE A 11 12.33 0.05 6.65
CA ILE A 11 12.03 -1.35 6.98
C ILE A 11 12.50 -2.32 5.89
N ARG A 12 12.48 -1.90 4.62
CA ARG A 12 12.88 -2.77 3.49
C ARG A 12 14.39 -2.94 3.46
N LEU A 13 15.13 -1.87 3.71
CA LEU A 13 16.57 -1.88 3.91
C LEU A 13 16.92 -2.66 5.18
N GLN A 14 16.20 -2.46 6.29
CA GLN A 14 16.40 -3.19 7.53
C GLN A 14 16.24 -4.71 7.33
N GLN A 15 15.18 -5.15 6.65
CA GLN A 15 14.97 -6.57 6.33
C GLN A 15 16.10 -7.13 5.47
N ARG A 16 16.55 -6.39 4.45
CA ARG A 16 17.68 -6.79 3.60
C ARG A 16 18.98 -6.92 4.39
N LEU A 17 19.26 -5.98 5.30
CA LEU A 17 20.45 -6.02 6.14
C LEU A 17 20.42 -7.19 7.13
N LEU A 18 19.26 -7.47 7.75
CA LEU A 18 19.07 -8.63 8.63
C LEU A 18 19.21 -9.97 7.90
N ALA A 19 18.88 -10.02 6.60
CA ALA A 19 18.99 -11.23 5.80
C ALA A 19 20.43 -11.58 5.42
N ARG A 20 21.39 -10.64 5.53
CA ARG A 20 22.81 -10.91 5.25
C ARG A 20 23.48 -11.49 6.49
N SER A 21 24.07 -12.67 6.36
CA SER A 21 24.77 -13.36 7.45
C SER A 21 26.16 -12.79 7.76
N ASP A 22 26.77 -12.06 6.81
CA ASP A 22 28.14 -11.53 6.86
C ASP A 22 28.16 -9.99 6.80
N LEU A 23 27.31 -9.37 7.62
CA LEU A 23 27.10 -7.92 7.61
C LEU A 23 28.26 -7.17 8.28
N THR A 24 28.94 -6.32 7.50
CA THR A 24 29.93 -5.36 8.01
C THR A 24 29.39 -3.94 7.87
N LEU A 25 29.95 -2.98 8.62
CA LEU A 25 29.58 -1.57 8.51
C LEU A 25 29.71 -1.05 7.06
N GLN A 26 30.81 -1.40 6.39
CA GLN A 26 31.05 -0.99 5.02
C GLN A 26 29.95 -1.50 4.06
N LYS A 27 29.57 -2.77 4.18
CA LYS A 27 28.49 -3.36 3.37
C LYS A 27 27.15 -2.70 3.67
N ALA A 28 26.86 -2.38 4.94
CA ALA A 28 25.63 -1.71 5.32
C ALA A 28 25.52 -0.31 4.69
N ILE A 29 26.63 0.44 4.67
CA ILE A 29 26.70 1.76 4.03
C ILE A 29 26.49 1.64 2.52
N GLU A 30 27.20 0.72 1.87
CA GLU A 30 27.09 0.49 0.43
C GLU A 30 25.66 0.09 0.04
N GLU A 31 25.03 -0.81 0.81
CA GLU A 31 23.65 -1.24 0.62
C GLU A 31 22.65 -0.08 0.76
N ALA A 32 22.86 0.80 1.73
CA ALA A 32 22.02 1.97 1.96
C ALA A 32 22.13 2.95 0.77
N VAL A 33 23.34 3.28 0.35
CA VAL A 33 23.60 4.16 -0.80
C VAL A 33 22.99 3.59 -2.08
N ALA A 34 23.17 2.29 -2.33
CA ALA A 34 22.58 1.62 -3.48
C ALA A 34 21.04 1.65 -3.43
N SER A 35 20.45 1.48 -2.25
CA SER A 35 18.99 1.53 -2.07
C SER A 35 18.43 2.91 -2.36
N GLU A 36 19.05 3.97 -1.83
CA GLU A 36 18.64 5.34 -2.11
C GLU A 36 18.76 5.69 -3.60
N ALA A 37 19.84 5.25 -4.25
CA ALA A 37 20.05 5.46 -5.68
C ALA A 37 18.99 4.73 -6.53
N ALA A 38 18.71 3.47 -6.18
CA ALA A 38 17.68 2.67 -6.84
C ALA A 38 16.28 3.30 -6.66
N GLU A 39 15.98 3.83 -5.48
CA GLU A 39 14.71 4.51 -5.24
C GLU A 39 14.58 5.81 -6.03
N ARG A 40 15.66 6.60 -6.15
CA ARG A 40 15.70 7.78 -7.02
C ARG A 40 15.42 7.42 -8.48
N SER A 41 16.12 6.40 -8.99
CA SER A 41 15.95 5.91 -10.36
C SER A 41 14.52 5.38 -10.59
N ALA A 42 14.01 4.55 -9.68
CA ALA A 42 12.65 4.03 -9.78
C ALA A 42 11.59 5.15 -9.70
N GLN A 43 11.81 6.19 -8.90
CA GLN A 43 10.93 7.36 -8.88
C GLN A 43 10.95 8.12 -10.21
N GLU A 44 12.11 8.28 -10.83
CA GLU A 44 12.24 8.93 -12.13
C GLU A 44 11.52 8.15 -13.22
N ILE A 45 11.74 6.82 -13.29
CA ILE A 45 11.04 5.93 -14.23
C ILE A 45 9.51 6.01 -14.02
N ARG A 46 9.03 5.98 -12.76
CA ARG A 46 7.60 6.10 -12.46
C ARG A 46 7.03 7.46 -12.86
N LYS A 47 7.79 8.55 -12.67
CA LYS A 47 7.39 9.90 -13.11
C LYS A 47 7.34 10.00 -14.64
N ALA A 48 8.36 9.49 -15.32
CA ALA A 48 8.42 9.46 -16.79
C ALA A 48 7.34 8.57 -17.41
N SER A 49 6.95 7.50 -16.72
CA SER A 49 5.88 6.58 -17.14
C SER A 49 4.47 7.06 -16.77
N SER A 50 4.31 8.24 -16.15
CA SER A 50 3.01 8.78 -15.75
C SER A 50 2.54 9.92 -16.67
N PRO A 51 1.80 9.62 -17.76
CA PRO A 51 0.76 10.52 -18.21
C PRO A 51 -0.42 10.37 -17.24
N HIS A 52 -0.76 11.44 -16.54
CA HIS A 52 -1.98 11.52 -15.74
C HIS A 52 -3.20 11.31 -16.65
N LEU A 53 -3.77 10.10 -16.68
CA LEU A 53 -5.21 9.87 -16.76
C LEU A 53 -5.57 8.49 -16.18
N THR A 54 -6.64 8.51 -15.40
CA THR A 54 -7.43 7.37 -14.95
C THR A 54 -7.58 6.29 -16.02
N ARG A 55 -6.77 5.22 -15.98
CA ARG A 55 -7.12 3.96 -16.66
C ARG A 55 -8.24 3.29 -15.88
N LYS A 56 -9.48 3.58 -16.25
CA LYS A 56 -10.59 2.65 -16.01
C LYS A 56 -10.20 1.32 -16.67
N PRO A 57 -10.29 0.17 -15.99
CA PRO A 57 -10.11 -1.11 -16.67
C PRO A 57 -11.26 -1.26 -17.67
N VAL A 58 -10.94 -1.23 -18.96
CA VAL A 58 -11.87 -1.68 -20.00
C VAL A 58 -11.72 -3.20 -20.07
N PRO A 59 -12.78 -3.98 -19.82
CA PRO A 59 -12.74 -5.42 -20.02
C PRO A 59 -12.85 -5.66 -21.53
N VAL A 60 -11.72 -5.96 -22.18
CA VAL A 60 -11.71 -6.46 -23.55
C VAL A 60 -11.40 -7.94 -23.51
N HIS A 61 -12.47 -8.71 -23.62
CA HIS A 61 -12.46 -10.13 -23.95
C HIS A 61 -12.09 -10.25 -25.43
N HIS A 62 -11.09 -11.05 -25.82
CA HIS A 62 -11.10 -11.80 -27.08
C HIS A 62 -9.94 -12.82 -27.13
N LYS A 63 -10.30 -14.06 -26.77
CA LYS A 63 -10.12 -15.33 -27.50
C LYS A 63 -8.89 -15.54 -28.42
N GLU A 64 -8.02 -16.45 -27.96
CA GLU A 64 -7.23 -17.52 -28.64
C GLU A 64 -6.54 -17.26 -29.99
N ALA A 65 -5.23 -17.58 -30.12
CA ALA A 65 -4.77 -18.92 -30.55
C ALA A 65 -3.29 -18.90 -31.01
N SER A 66 -2.59 -20.02 -30.73
CA SER A 66 -1.36 -20.53 -31.37
C SER A 66 -0.04 -19.85 -30.95
N SER A 67 1.02 -20.53 -30.48
CA SER A 67 1.37 -21.96 -30.52
C SER A 67 2.48 -22.26 -29.48
N ASP A 68 2.48 -23.48 -28.93
CA ASP A 68 3.62 -24.36 -28.59
C ASP A 68 4.66 -23.91 -27.52
N GLU A 69 5.12 -24.72 -26.54
CA GLU A 69 4.86 -26.10 -26.12
C GLU A 69 5.58 -26.35 -24.76
N ALA A 70 5.03 -27.31 -23.99
CA ALA A 70 5.64 -28.22 -22.99
C ALA A 70 6.44 -27.67 -21.77
N SER A 71 6.29 -28.19 -20.54
CA SER A 71 6.25 -29.62 -20.19
C SER A 71 5.80 -29.91 -18.73
N SER A 72 4.96 -30.95 -18.59
CA SER A 72 4.80 -31.97 -17.51
C SER A 72 4.43 -31.52 -16.08
N SER A 73 3.17 -31.68 -15.62
CA SER A 73 2.50 -32.85 -14.97
C SER A 73 3.10 -33.19 -13.59
N GLU A 74 2.34 -33.20 -12.48
CA GLU A 74 1.48 -34.32 -12.02
C GLU A 74 0.19 -33.87 -11.27
N ASP A 75 -0.70 -34.84 -11.12
CA ASP A 75 -2.18 -34.82 -11.02
C ASP A 75 -2.72 -35.15 -9.60
N ASN A 76 -4.04 -35.01 -9.41
CA ASN A 76 -4.92 -35.46 -8.29
C ASN A 76 -5.06 -34.49 -7.08
N ASP A 77 -6.22 -34.26 -6.45
CA ASP A 77 -7.50 -34.98 -6.40
C ASP A 77 -8.63 -34.04 -5.91
N VAL A 78 -9.70 -33.99 -6.69
CA VAL A 78 -11.12 -34.04 -6.33
C VAL A 78 -11.56 -33.80 -4.85
N HIS A 79 -12.36 -32.75 -4.61
CA HIS A 79 -13.78 -32.85 -4.18
C HIS A 79 -14.33 -31.50 -3.70
N GLN A 80 -15.49 -31.15 -4.28
CA GLN A 80 -16.34 -30.02 -3.92
C GLN A 80 -16.85 -30.12 -2.48
N THR A 81 -16.73 -29.06 -1.67
CA THR A 81 -17.83 -28.65 -0.78
C THR A 81 -17.99 -27.13 -0.78
N LYS A 82 -19.08 -26.70 -1.43
CA LYS A 82 -19.63 -25.35 -1.46
C LYS A 82 -20.07 -24.92 -0.06
N ARG A 83 -19.53 -23.82 0.49
CA ARG A 83 -20.25 -22.79 1.28
C ARG A 83 -19.59 -21.41 1.14
N GLU A 84 -19.93 -20.76 0.04
CA GLU A 84 -20.28 -19.34 -0.13
C GLU A 84 -19.98 -18.39 1.06
N CYS A 85 -19.12 -17.38 0.84
CA CYS A 85 -19.54 -15.97 0.60
C CYS A 85 -19.38 -15.12 1.88
N ARG A 86 -18.63 -14.01 1.94
CA ARG A 86 -18.78 -12.80 1.10
C ARG A 86 -17.45 -12.05 0.98
N LYS A 87 -16.92 -12.02 -0.24
CA LYS A 87 -16.21 -10.84 -0.75
C LYS A 87 -17.24 -9.70 -0.77
N PHE A 88 -17.15 -8.76 0.17
CA PHE A 88 -17.93 -7.52 0.07
C PHE A 88 -17.21 -6.56 -0.87
N GLN A 89 -17.51 -6.72 -2.16
CA GLN A 89 -17.68 -5.56 -3.02
C GLN A 89 -18.95 -4.81 -2.60
N GLN A 90 -19.03 -3.54 -3.01
CA GLN A 90 -20.17 -2.60 -2.90
C GLN A 90 -20.19 -1.81 -1.57
N LYS A 91 -20.29 -0.48 -1.55
CA LYS A 91 -21.26 0.35 -2.28
C LYS A 91 -20.80 1.81 -2.30
N SER A 92 -20.97 2.48 -3.43
CA SER A 92 -21.09 3.93 -3.50
C SER A 92 -22.41 4.38 -2.85
N LYS A 93 -22.43 5.66 -2.41
CA LYS A 93 -23.57 6.46 -1.91
C LYS A 93 -23.81 6.45 -0.39
N GLY A 94 -22.95 7.21 0.27
CA GLY A 94 -23.22 7.98 1.48
C GLY A 94 -22.01 8.89 1.64
N GLN A 95 -22.16 10.21 1.55
CA GLN A 95 -21.04 11.10 1.89
C GLN A 95 -20.74 10.81 3.36
N ALA A 96 -19.62 10.15 3.65
CA ALA A 96 -19.23 9.90 5.04
C ALA A 96 -19.13 11.27 5.72
N GLU A 97 -20.01 11.50 6.69
CA GLU A 97 -20.03 12.73 7.47
C GLU A 97 -18.67 12.87 8.16
N CYS A 98 -18.16 14.10 8.21
CA CYS A 98 -16.86 14.36 8.78
C CYS A 98 -16.88 14.06 10.27
N ALA A 99 -16.11 13.05 10.70
CA ALA A 99 -16.02 12.63 12.10
C ALA A 99 -15.62 13.74 13.10
N GLY A 100 -15.11 14.88 12.62
CA GLY A 100 -14.75 16.02 13.46
C GLY A 100 -15.82 17.11 13.58
N CYS A 101 -16.82 17.15 12.69
CA CYS A 101 -17.80 18.25 12.66
C CYS A 101 -19.15 17.92 11.99
N GLU A 102 -19.43 16.65 11.69
CA GLU A 102 -20.66 16.16 11.02
C GLU A 102 -20.91 16.73 9.60
N GLY A 103 -19.97 17.49 9.02
CA GLY A 103 -20.17 18.06 7.69
C GLY A 103 -19.95 17.07 6.54
N ASN A 104 -20.64 17.27 5.40
CA ASN A 104 -20.49 16.46 4.18
C ASN A 104 -19.20 16.78 3.41
N HIS A 105 -18.04 16.49 4.01
CA HIS A 105 -16.73 16.62 3.39
C HIS A 105 -15.75 15.61 3.95
N SER A 106 -14.66 15.36 3.21
CA SER A 106 -13.58 14.52 3.70
C SER A 106 -12.86 15.19 4.88
N ARG A 107 -12.44 14.38 5.86
CA ARG A 107 -11.72 14.83 7.06
C ARG A 107 -10.50 15.71 6.75
N THR A 108 -9.85 15.50 5.61
CA THR A 108 -8.72 16.29 5.10
C THR A 108 -9.09 17.73 4.73
N LYS A 109 -10.29 17.95 4.20
CA LYS A 109 -10.81 19.29 3.82
C LYS A 109 -11.55 19.99 4.95
N CYS A 110 -11.59 19.38 6.14
CA CYS A 110 -12.32 19.91 7.28
C CYS A 110 -11.63 21.14 7.87
N ARG A 111 -12.37 22.25 7.97
CA ARG A 111 -11.92 23.47 8.66
C ARG A 111 -11.57 23.22 10.13
N PHE A 112 -12.25 22.27 10.77
CA PHE A 112 -12.03 21.91 12.18
C PHE A 112 -11.02 20.77 12.36
N ARG A 113 -10.21 20.46 11.33
CA ARG A 113 -9.31 19.32 11.41
C ARG A 113 -8.35 19.39 12.57
N ASP A 114 -7.80 20.57 12.80
CA ASP A 114 -6.80 20.83 13.82
C ASP A 114 -7.43 21.57 15.02
N ALA A 115 -8.77 21.61 15.10
CA ALA A 115 -9.49 22.23 16.21
C ALA A 115 -9.32 21.40 17.50
N ILE A 116 -9.15 22.11 18.61
CA ILE A 116 -9.12 21.53 19.95
C ILE A 116 -10.55 21.52 20.49
N CYS A 117 -11.03 20.34 20.88
CA CYS A 117 -12.33 20.18 21.49
C CYS A 117 -12.35 20.85 22.87
N ARG A 118 -13.32 21.73 23.12
CA ARG A 118 -13.48 22.41 24.42
C ARG A 118 -13.99 21.50 25.55
N LYS A 119 -14.53 20.32 25.22
CA LYS A 119 -15.09 19.35 26.18
C LYS A 119 -14.04 18.33 26.66
N CYS A 120 -13.20 17.82 25.76
CA CYS A 120 -12.20 16.79 26.09
C CYS A 120 -10.74 17.21 25.86
N SER A 121 -10.51 18.45 25.40
CA SER A 121 -9.17 19.00 25.12
C SER A 121 -8.33 18.22 24.09
N ARG A 122 -8.95 17.31 23.32
CA ARG A 122 -8.28 16.57 22.23
C ARG A 122 -8.36 17.33 20.91
N ARG A 123 -7.30 17.24 20.10
CA ARG A 123 -7.27 17.75 18.72
C ARG A 123 -7.97 16.73 17.81
N SER A 124 -8.96 17.16 17.02
CA SER A 124 -9.54 16.47 15.84
C SER A 124 -11.01 16.84 15.61
N HIS A 125 -11.70 17.38 16.61
CA HIS A 125 -13.16 17.56 16.57
C HIS A 125 -13.63 18.75 17.40
N ILE A 126 -14.88 19.17 17.17
CA ILE A 126 -15.54 20.24 17.94
C ILE A 126 -16.36 19.67 19.09
N ALA A 127 -16.62 20.48 20.12
CA ALA A 127 -17.37 20.06 21.31
C ALA A 127 -18.79 19.52 21.02
N LYS A 128 -19.39 19.91 19.89
CA LYS A 128 -20.70 19.41 19.44
C LYS A 128 -20.71 17.90 19.21
N VAL A 129 -19.59 17.34 18.75
CA VAL A 129 -19.48 15.92 18.33
C VAL A 129 -18.59 15.09 19.27
N CYS A 130 -18.37 15.61 20.48
CA CYS A 130 -17.45 15.05 21.48
C CYS A 130 -18.12 14.06 22.44
#